data_AF-A0A9P3C2W1-F1
#
_entry.id   AF-A0A9P3C2W1-F1
#
_cell.length_a   1.000
_cell.length_b   1.000
_cell.length_c   1.000
_cell.angle_alpha   90.00
_cell.angle_beta   90.00
_cell.angle_gamma   90.00
#
_symmetry.space_group_name_H-M   'P 1'
#
loop_
_entity.id
_entity.type
_entity.pdbx_description
1 polymer ?
#
loop_
_entity_poly.entity_id
_entity_poly.type
_entity_poly.pdbx_seq_one_letter_code
_entity_poly.pdbx_strand_id
1 'polypeptide(L)'
;MLSKAVLFLSLPFWAQVANAAFGITTTTSSYVIDANSPNPLKFTVNRSNCDITSINFYGSELQYQSTGSHIGSGLGSATVSATQSGDYIKVTCSTSTLTHYFVVHNGDPIIHMATYITAEPSIGELRFIARLDNTLLPNEEPFGEVSNTAGGTAIEGSDVFLVDGQTRSKFYSSQRFIDDQRHCVSGSAHRVCMILNQYESSSGGPFHRDINSNNGGDYNSLYWYMNSGHVQTESYRMGLHGPYSMYFSRSGTPSTDIDTSFFANLGITGYVAASGRGTVTGKASGADSAFAWVVHWYNDAAQYWTYTASDGSFTSPAMKPGTYTMVYYQGEYKVASTSVTVSAGSTTTKNISGSVTTGTTIFKIGVWDGQPTGFLNAANQLRMHPSDSRMSSWGPVTYTVGSSSVSNFPMAIFKSANSPVTIKFTASSSQTGAATLRIGTTLSFAGGRPQATVNSYTGPIPSAPTNLDSRGVTRGAYRGLGEVYDVAIPAGTIVAGTNTITISVVSGSSGDTFLSPNFIFDCVELFQ
;
A
#
# COMPACT_ATOMS: atom_id res chain seq x y z
N MET A 1 71.16 -42.11 -41.68
CA MET A 1 70.73 -40.71 -41.84
C MET A 1 69.48 -40.51 -41.02
N LEU A 2 69.44 -39.41 -40.26
CA LEU A 2 68.50 -39.15 -39.16
C LEU A 2 67.02 -39.16 -39.57
N SER A 3 66.22 -39.79 -38.70
CA SER A 3 64.76 -39.74 -38.66
C SER A 3 64.28 -38.38 -38.10
N LYS A 4 63.29 -37.74 -38.73
CA LYS A 4 62.58 -36.57 -38.18
C LYS A 4 61.13 -36.97 -37.91
N ALA A 5 60.85 -37.36 -36.67
CA ALA A 5 59.49 -37.40 -36.14
C ALA A 5 59.22 -36.06 -35.44
N VAL A 6 58.25 -35.30 -35.95
CA VAL A 6 57.74 -34.08 -35.31
C VAL A 6 56.69 -34.50 -34.28
N LEU A 7 57.03 -34.35 -33.00
CA LEU A 7 56.13 -34.59 -31.88
C LEU A 7 55.40 -33.28 -31.57
N PHE A 8 54.11 -33.19 -31.89
CA PHE A 8 53.24 -32.11 -31.39
C PHE A 8 52.93 -32.38 -29.92
N LEU A 9 53.53 -31.61 -29.00
CA LEU A 9 53.09 -31.54 -27.61
C LEU A 9 51.86 -30.62 -27.52
N SER A 10 50.67 -31.21 -27.41
CA SER A 10 49.48 -30.50 -26.91
C SER A 10 49.55 -30.44 -25.38
N LEU A 11 49.92 -29.29 -24.82
CA LEU A 11 49.71 -29.02 -23.39
C LEU A 11 48.20 -28.83 -23.14
N PRO A 12 47.58 -29.57 -22.21
CA PRO A 12 46.25 -29.24 -21.74
C PRO A 12 46.37 -27.99 -20.85
N PHE A 13 45.90 -26.85 -21.34
CA PHE A 13 45.58 -25.70 -20.49
C PHE A 13 44.44 -26.12 -19.56
N TRP A 14 44.78 -26.54 -18.35
CA TRP A 14 43.82 -26.61 -17.24
C TRP A 14 43.49 -25.17 -16.87
N ALA A 15 42.49 -24.60 -17.55
CA ALA A 15 41.85 -23.39 -17.06
C ALA A 15 41.23 -23.76 -15.70
N GLN A 16 41.86 -23.31 -14.61
CA GLN A 16 41.19 -23.26 -13.32
C GLN A 16 40.01 -22.30 -13.49
N VAL A 17 38.83 -22.88 -13.70
CA VAL A 17 37.59 -22.13 -13.55
C VAL A 17 37.49 -21.82 -12.07
N ALA A 18 37.90 -20.62 -11.69
CA ALA A 18 37.68 -20.12 -10.34
C ALA A 18 36.17 -20.00 -10.14
N ASN A 19 35.55 -21.03 -9.56
CA ASN A 19 34.17 -20.95 -9.11
C ASN A 19 34.11 -19.83 -8.07
N ALA A 20 33.40 -18.75 -8.38
CA ALA A 20 33.11 -17.70 -7.42
C ALA A 20 32.39 -18.34 -6.22
N ALA A 21 32.94 -18.19 -5.03
CA ALA A 21 32.42 -18.83 -3.83
C ALA A 21 31.50 -17.88 -3.07
N PHE A 22 30.43 -18.43 -2.48
CA PHE A 22 29.61 -17.73 -1.49
C PHE A 22 30.51 -17.08 -0.43
N GLY A 23 30.36 -15.78 -0.21
CA GLY A 23 31.27 -15.10 0.70
C GLY A 23 31.23 -13.58 0.70
N ILE A 24 32.08 -13.02 1.56
CA ILE A 24 32.27 -11.59 1.77
C ILE A 24 33.67 -11.21 1.28
N THR A 25 33.76 -10.35 0.27
CA THR A 25 35.03 -9.70 -0.07
C THR A 25 35.10 -8.34 0.63
N THR A 26 36.11 -8.15 1.47
CA THR A 26 36.27 -6.91 2.25
C THR A 26 37.30 -6.00 1.59
N THR A 27 36.92 -4.74 1.37
CA THR A 27 37.84 -3.65 1.03
C THR A 27 37.83 -2.59 2.13
N THR A 28 38.66 -1.55 1.98
CA THR A 28 38.64 -0.40 2.91
C THR A 28 37.31 0.34 2.85
N SER A 29 36.66 0.44 1.69
CA SER A 29 35.45 1.22 1.46
C SER A 29 34.16 0.41 1.43
N SER A 30 34.22 -0.91 1.20
CA SER A 30 33.04 -1.72 0.94
C SER A 30 33.14 -3.17 1.40
N TYR A 31 31.97 -3.81 1.53
CA TYR A 31 31.81 -5.25 1.52
C TYR A 31 31.12 -5.65 0.21
N VAL A 32 31.72 -6.55 -0.56
CA VAL A 32 31.07 -7.19 -1.71
C VAL A 32 30.53 -8.54 -1.24
N ILE A 33 29.22 -8.73 -1.39
CA ILE A 33 28.50 -9.92 -0.98
C ILE A 33 28.18 -10.73 -2.23
N ASP A 34 28.62 -11.98 -2.26
CA ASP A 34 28.33 -12.94 -3.33
C ASP A 34 27.33 -13.97 -2.82
N ALA A 35 26.13 -13.98 -3.39
CA ALA A 35 25.06 -14.91 -2.99
C ALA A 35 25.26 -16.33 -3.55
N ASN A 36 26.22 -16.53 -4.47
CA ASN A 36 26.49 -17.81 -5.13
C ASN A 36 25.24 -18.43 -5.78
N SER A 37 24.34 -17.58 -6.30
CA SER A 37 23.12 -18.01 -6.97
C SER A 37 23.40 -18.52 -8.40
N PRO A 38 22.62 -19.48 -8.94
CA PRO A 38 22.84 -20.04 -10.28
C PRO A 38 22.87 -19.00 -11.40
N ASN A 39 22.01 -17.98 -11.30
CA ASN A 39 22.19 -16.73 -12.04
C ASN A 39 22.93 -15.78 -11.10
N PRO A 40 24.21 -15.46 -11.33
CA PRO A 40 25.05 -14.84 -10.31
C PRO A 40 24.48 -13.50 -9.84
N LEU A 41 24.32 -13.35 -8.52
CA LEU A 41 23.97 -12.10 -7.85
C LEU A 41 25.12 -11.71 -6.91
N LYS A 42 25.68 -10.52 -7.15
CA LYS A 42 26.60 -9.87 -6.23
C LYS A 42 26.15 -8.45 -5.97
N PHE A 43 26.33 -7.96 -4.77
CA PHE A 43 26.08 -6.56 -4.45
C PHE A 43 27.14 -5.99 -3.53
N THR A 44 27.38 -4.69 -3.66
CA THR A 44 28.40 -3.97 -2.90
C THR A 44 27.75 -3.04 -1.90
N VAL A 45 28.06 -3.22 -0.61
CA VAL A 45 27.60 -2.36 0.49
C VAL A 45 28.74 -1.46 0.92
N ASN A 46 28.50 -0.15 0.93
CA ASN A 46 29.45 0.84 1.38
C ASN A 46 29.60 0.81 2.91
N ARG A 47 30.84 0.77 3.40
CA ARG A 47 31.17 0.62 4.83
C ARG A 47 31.01 1.89 5.67
N SER A 48 30.91 3.06 5.04
CA SER A 48 30.72 4.34 5.76
C SER A 48 29.26 4.73 5.90
N ASN A 49 28.39 4.35 4.97
CA ASN A 49 27.00 4.82 4.91
C ASN A 49 25.93 3.74 4.66
N CYS A 50 26.32 2.48 4.45
CA CYS A 50 25.43 1.34 4.18
C CYS A 50 24.69 1.37 2.81
N ASP A 51 25.00 2.31 1.93
CA ASP A 51 24.39 2.31 0.60
C ASP A 51 24.79 1.05 -0.18
N ILE A 52 23.83 0.47 -0.92
CA ILE A 52 24.17 -0.46 -2.00
C ILE A 52 24.63 0.37 -3.20
N THR A 53 25.90 0.22 -3.59
CA THR A 53 26.54 1.02 -4.64
C THR A 53 26.79 0.26 -5.94
N SER A 54 26.57 -1.05 -5.94
CA SER A 54 26.63 -1.90 -7.14
C SER A 54 25.77 -3.13 -6.91
N ILE A 55 25.05 -3.57 -7.94
CA ILE A 55 24.30 -4.83 -7.99
C ILE A 55 24.61 -5.47 -9.34
N ASN A 56 25.53 -6.44 -9.35
CA ASN A 56 25.80 -7.24 -10.53
C ASN A 56 24.90 -8.48 -10.53
N PHE A 57 23.97 -8.54 -11.48
CA PHE A 57 23.10 -9.70 -11.66
C PHE A 57 23.21 -10.25 -13.07
N TYR A 58 23.60 -11.52 -13.19
CA TYR A 58 23.82 -12.21 -14.46
C TYR A 58 24.79 -11.44 -15.40
N GLY A 59 25.82 -10.83 -14.82
CA GLY A 59 26.83 -10.06 -15.54
C GLY A 59 26.47 -8.59 -15.82
N SER A 60 25.23 -8.17 -15.56
CA SER A 60 24.78 -6.79 -15.77
C SER A 60 24.84 -5.99 -14.47
N GLU A 61 25.32 -4.75 -14.52
CA GLU A 61 25.16 -3.79 -13.42
C GLU A 61 23.74 -3.22 -13.44
N LEU A 62 22.99 -3.41 -12.34
CA LEU A 62 21.60 -2.96 -12.21
C LEU A 62 21.45 -1.74 -11.30
N GLN A 63 22.45 -1.40 -10.48
CA GLN A 63 22.38 -0.26 -9.57
C GLN A 63 22.57 1.05 -10.33
N TYR A 64 21.74 2.05 -10.04
CA TYR A 64 21.98 3.42 -10.50
C TYR A 64 23.31 3.97 -9.94
N GLN A 65 24.15 4.51 -10.81
CA GLN A 65 25.54 4.80 -10.48
C GLN A 65 25.76 6.11 -9.72
N SER A 66 24.85 7.09 -9.81
CA SER A 66 25.04 8.39 -9.14
C SER A 66 24.50 8.43 -7.72
N THR A 67 23.62 7.50 -7.34
CA THR A 67 23.02 7.46 -5.99
C THR A 67 22.68 6.02 -5.62
N GLY A 68 23.10 5.60 -4.43
CA GLY A 68 22.89 4.23 -3.95
C GLY A 68 21.43 3.89 -3.66
N SER A 69 21.18 2.58 -3.53
CA SER A 69 19.94 2.03 -2.97
C SER A 69 20.05 1.94 -1.45
N HIS A 70 19.06 2.45 -0.72
CA HIS A 70 19.17 2.67 0.72
C HIS A 70 17.82 2.90 1.42
N ILE A 71 17.88 3.04 2.74
CA ILE A 71 16.78 3.59 3.54
C ILE A 71 16.64 5.11 3.30
N GLY A 72 15.41 5.57 3.11
CA GLY A 72 15.06 7.00 2.98
C GLY A 72 15.71 7.68 1.77
N SER A 73 16.69 8.53 2.06
CA SER A 73 17.58 9.19 1.09
C SER A 73 19.06 8.94 1.40
N GLY A 74 19.34 7.84 2.11
CA GLY A 74 20.66 7.45 2.59
C GLY A 74 20.77 7.65 4.11
N LEU A 75 21.43 6.72 4.79
CA LEU A 75 21.70 6.86 6.24
C LEU A 75 22.76 7.95 6.52
N GLY A 76 23.48 8.40 5.49
CA GLY A 76 24.57 9.38 5.58
C GLY A 76 25.83 8.77 6.17
N SER A 77 25.76 8.29 7.42
CA SER A 77 26.81 7.50 8.06
C SER A 77 26.21 6.37 8.89
N ALA A 78 26.86 5.20 8.86
CA ALA A 78 26.46 4.03 9.63
C ALA A 78 27.70 3.23 10.07
N THR A 79 27.60 2.55 11.21
CA THR A 79 28.55 1.50 11.58
C THR A 79 28.17 0.23 10.83
N VAL A 80 28.98 -0.15 9.84
CA VAL A 80 28.70 -1.30 8.95
C VAL A 80 29.60 -2.48 9.28
N SER A 81 29.00 -3.66 9.46
CA SER A 81 29.70 -4.93 9.65
C SER A 81 29.09 -6.02 8.78
N ALA A 82 29.88 -7.02 8.38
CA ALA A 82 29.42 -8.17 7.62
C ALA A 82 29.98 -9.46 8.24
N THR A 83 29.15 -10.49 8.36
CA THR A 83 29.53 -11.79 8.92
C THR A 83 28.85 -12.92 8.17
N GLN A 84 29.51 -14.07 8.11
CA GLN A 84 28.95 -15.30 7.56
C GLN A 84 28.65 -16.28 8.70
N SER A 85 27.47 -16.90 8.67
CA SER A 85 27.00 -17.91 9.60
C SER A 85 26.42 -19.08 8.82
N GLY A 86 27.22 -20.13 8.61
CA GLY A 86 26.86 -21.25 7.73
C GLY A 86 26.61 -20.76 6.30
N ASP A 87 25.43 -21.10 5.78
CA ASP A 87 24.94 -20.72 4.45
C ASP A 87 24.30 -19.32 4.40
N TYR A 88 24.43 -18.51 5.46
CA TYR A 88 23.91 -17.15 5.50
C TYR A 88 25.01 -16.11 5.63
N ILE A 89 24.89 -14.99 4.93
CA ILE A 89 25.69 -13.79 5.16
C ILE A 89 24.75 -12.70 5.66
N LYS A 90 25.13 -12.04 6.76
CA LYS A 90 24.43 -10.88 7.31
C LYS A 90 25.33 -9.66 7.25
N VAL A 91 24.84 -8.58 6.64
CA VAL A 91 25.38 -7.23 6.78
C VAL A 91 24.49 -6.46 7.76
N THR A 92 25.09 -5.78 8.73
CA THR A 92 24.40 -4.97 9.74
C THR A 92 24.93 -3.55 9.70
N CYS A 93 24.00 -2.59 9.62
CA CYS A 93 24.29 -1.17 9.53
C CYS A 93 23.56 -0.43 10.65
N SER A 94 24.31 0.12 11.59
CA SER A 94 23.73 0.77 12.79
C SER A 94 23.93 2.27 12.77
N THR A 95 22.85 3.01 13.08
CA THR A 95 22.83 4.43 13.43
C THR A 95 22.34 4.59 14.88
N SER A 96 22.05 5.81 15.33
CA SER A 96 21.54 6.06 16.69
C SER A 96 20.14 5.51 16.94
N THR A 97 19.25 5.53 15.94
CA THR A 97 17.84 5.15 16.09
C THR A 97 17.37 4.12 15.07
N LEU A 98 18.24 3.69 14.16
CA LEU A 98 17.92 2.74 13.10
C LEU A 98 19.04 1.72 12.92
N THR A 99 18.68 0.44 12.86
CA THR A 99 19.57 -0.64 12.41
C THR A 99 18.98 -1.31 11.18
N HIS A 100 19.73 -1.29 10.07
CA HIS A 100 19.34 -1.93 8.82
C HIS A 100 20.13 -3.21 8.60
N TYR A 101 19.47 -4.22 8.05
CA TYR A 101 20.04 -5.54 7.81
C TYR A 101 19.90 -5.91 6.34
N PHE A 102 20.98 -6.43 5.76
CA PHE A 102 20.93 -7.24 4.54
C PHE A 102 21.30 -8.68 4.90
N VAL A 103 20.56 -9.65 4.40
CA VAL A 103 20.82 -11.08 4.59
C VAL A 103 20.71 -11.78 3.24
N VAL A 104 21.66 -12.65 2.92
CA VAL A 104 21.57 -13.57 1.78
C VAL A 104 21.75 -15.01 2.24
N HIS A 105 21.09 -15.94 1.53
CA HIS A 105 21.26 -17.37 1.66
C HIS A 105 22.00 -17.92 0.44
N ASN A 106 22.93 -18.84 0.67
CA ASN A 106 23.75 -19.45 -0.37
C ASN A 106 22.87 -20.11 -1.45
N GLY A 107 23.01 -19.68 -2.70
CA GLY A 107 22.27 -20.22 -3.84
C GLY A 107 21.05 -19.40 -4.26
N ASP A 108 20.58 -18.47 -3.42
CA ASP A 108 19.36 -17.70 -3.70
C ASP A 108 19.69 -16.31 -4.26
N PRO A 109 19.09 -15.89 -5.39
CA PRO A 109 19.30 -14.55 -5.94
C PRO A 109 18.42 -13.52 -5.21
N ILE A 110 18.54 -13.44 -3.89
CA ILE A 110 17.66 -12.66 -3.03
C ILE A 110 18.49 -11.84 -2.04
N ILE A 111 18.17 -10.56 -1.92
CA ILE A 111 18.63 -9.72 -0.81
C ILE A 111 17.47 -9.60 0.17
N HIS A 112 17.50 -10.39 1.25
CA HIS A 112 16.55 -10.25 2.35
C HIS A 112 16.94 -9.05 3.20
N MET A 113 15.95 -8.34 3.72
CA MET A 113 16.14 -7.12 4.47
C MET A 113 15.19 -7.08 5.66
N ALA A 114 15.63 -6.35 6.69
CA ALA A 114 14.77 -5.92 7.77
C ALA A 114 15.31 -4.59 8.33
N THR A 115 14.44 -3.79 8.92
CA THR A 115 14.80 -2.45 9.42
C THR A 115 14.25 -2.25 10.81
N TYR A 116 15.13 -2.19 11.81
CA TYR A 116 14.77 -1.94 13.19
C TYR A 116 14.86 -0.45 13.50
N ILE A 117 13.80 0.14 14.04
CA ILE A 117 13.78 1.54 14.48
C ILE A 117 13.40 1.69 15.95
N THR A 118 14.00 2.65 16.63
CA THR A 118 13.58 3.10 17.98
C THR A 118 12.96 4.49 17.96
N ALA A 119 13.08 5.20 16.83
CA ALA A 119 12.40 6.44 16.52
C ALA A 119 12.17 6.51 15.01
N GLU A 120 11.09 7.14 14.60
CA GLU A 120 10.84 7.44 13.19
C GLU A 120 11.99 8.29 12.61
N PRO A 121 12.46 8.02 11.38
CA PRO A 121 13.37 8.91 10.68
C PRO A 121 12.86 10.36 10.66
N SER A 122 13.78 11.33 10.72
CA SER A 122 13.45 12.76 10.83
C SER A 122 12.60 13.31 9.68
N ILE A 123 12.57 12.61 8.54
CA ILE A 123 11.75 12.96 7.38
C ILE A 123 10.26 12.63 7.58
N GLY A 124 9.91 11.86 8.63
CA GLY A 124 8.54 11.49 8.96
C GLY A 124 7.96 10.36 8.09
N GLU A 125 8.82 9.58 7.44
CA GLU A 125 8.48 8.37 6.69
C GLU A 125 9.64 7.35 6.77
N LEU A 126 9.30 6.06 6.70
CA LEU A 126 10.25 4.96 6.62
C LEU A 126 10.07 4.19 5.32
N ARG A 127 11.10 4.22 4.46
CA ARG A 127 11.12 3.47 3.20
C ARG A 127 12.48 2.86 2.91
N PHE A 128 12.48 1.78 2.16
CA PHE A 128 13.63 1.36 1.36
C PHE A 128 13.38 1.74 -0.10
N ILE A 129 14.41 2.23 -0.78
CA ILE A 129 14.38 2.51 -2.21
C ILE A 129 15.56 1.81 -2.90
N ALA A 130 15.23 0.95 -3.86
CA ALA A 130 16.17 0.47 -4.85
C ALA A 130 16.14 1.39 -6.07
N ARG A 131 17.26 2.06 -6.36
CA ARG A 131 17.44 2.93 -7.53
C ARG A 131 18.13 2.11 -8.60
N LEU A 132 17.37 1.63 -9.59
CA LEU A 132 17.84 0.63 -10.55
C LEU A 132 17.93 1.22 -11.95
N ASP A 133 18.81 0.67 -12.78
CA ASP A 133 19.00 1.08 -14.17
C ASP A 133 17.69 0.92 -14.96
N ASN A 134 17.12 2.05 -15.41
CA ASN A 134 15.85 2.04 -16.14
C ASN A 134 15.97 1.66 -17.62
N THR A 135 17.18 1.56 -18.16
CA THR A 135 17.39 1.04 -19.52
C THR A 135 17.25 -0.49 -19.52
N LEU A 136 17.69 -1.14 -18.44
CA LEU A 136 17.56 -2.57 -18.23
C LEU A 136 16.23 -2.97 -17.58
N LEU A 137 15.64 -2.09 -16.77
CA LEU A 137 14.39 -2.30 -16.04
C LEU A 137 13.38 -1.16 -16.29
N PRO A 138 12.93 -0.92 -17.53
CA PRO A 138 12.07 0.22 -17.86
C PRO A 138 10.62 0.09 -17.35
N ASN A 139 10.14 -1.14 -17.15
CA ASN A 139 8.73 -1.44 -16.87
C ASN A 139 8.44 -1.51 -15.38
N GLU A 140 7.18 -1.27 -15.02
CA GLU A 140 6.66 -1.30 -13.66
C GLU A 140 5.49 -2.29 -13.57
N GLU A 141 5.51 -3.18 -12.59
CA GLU A 141 4.56 -4.30 -12.45
C GLU A 141 3.89 -4.27 -11.07
N PRO A 142 2.56 -4.48 -10.99
CA PRO A 142 1.68 -4.99 -12.04
C PRO A 142 0.94 -3.90 -12.85
N PHE A 143 1.08 -2.62 -12.49
CA PHE A 143 0.19 -1.57 -12.99
C PHE A 143 0.69 -0.82 -14.24
N GLY A 144 1.86 -1.19 -14.76
CA GLY A 144 2.40 -0.61 -15.98
C GLY A 144 2.81 0.85 -15.80
N GLU A 145 2.70 1.61 -16.89
CA GLU A 145 3.29 2.95 -17.00
C GLU A 145 2.58 4.06 -16.21
N VAL A 146 1.52 3.76 -15.46
CA VAL A 146 0.74 4.78 -14.72
C VAL A 146 1.60 5.53 -13.70
N SER A 147 2.66 4.91 -13.20
CA SER A 147 3.67 5.49 -12.33
C SER A 147 4.97 5.89 -13.01
N ASN A 148 5.07 5.74 -14.33
CA ASN A 148 6.22 6.23 -15.09
C ASN A 148 6.03 7.74 -15.33
N THR A 149 6.89 8.54 -14.71
CA THR A 149 6.88 10.01 -14.75
C THR A 149 8.03 10.60 -15.56
N ALA A 150 8.83 9.76 -16.23
CA ALA A 150 9.95 10.18 -17.05
C ALA A 150 9.50 11.19 -18.12
N GLY A 151 10.24 12.30 -18.25
CA GLY A 151 9.91 13.37 -19.21
C GLY A 151 8.65 14.20 -18.86
N GLY A 152 8.04 13.96 -17.71
CA GLY A 152 6.79 14.62 -17.33
C GLY A 152 6.96 16.06 -16.82
N THR A 153 5.93 16.87 -17.04
CA THR A 153 5.81 18.20 -16.41
C THR A 153 4.93 18.12 -15.18
N ALA A 154 5.38 18.65 -14.03
CA ALA A 154 4.60 18.64 -12.81
C ALA A 154 3.27 19.42 -12.97
N ILE A 155 2.16 18.83 -12.52
CA ILE A 155 0.83 19.44 -12.51
C ILE A 155 0.23 19.58 -11.10
N GLU A 156 0.78 18.85 -10.12
CA GLU A 156 0.44 19.00 -8.72
C GLU A 156 1.66 18.71 -7.85
N GLY A 157 2.08 19.70 -7.05
CA GLY A 157 3.31 19.60 -6.27
C GLY A 157 4.52 19.23 -7.14
N SER A 158 5.23 18.17 -6.72
CA SER A 158 6.35 17.56 -7.45
C SER A 158 6.21 16.05 -7.55
N ASP A 159 4.98 15.55 -7.43
CA ASP A 159 4.69 14.11 -7.40
C ASP A 159 3.57 13.66 -8.35
N VAL A 160 2.87 14.59 -9.03
CA VAL A 160 1.96 14.29 -10.13
C VAL A 160 2.40 15.05 -11.37
N PHE A 161 2.51 14.33 -12.48
CA PHE A 161 3.07 14.81 -13.74
C PHE A 161 2.12 14.58 -14.91
N LEU A 162 2.29 15.36 -15.97
CA LEU A 162 1.71 15.13 -17.28
C LEU A 162 2.82 14.62 -18.22
N VAL A 163 2.62 13.44 -18.78
CA VAL A 163 3.51 12.78 -19.75
C VAL A 163 2.67 12.46 -20.99
N ASP A 164 3.01 13.04 -22.14
CA ASP A 164 2.31 12.82 -23.41
C ASP A 164 0.77 12.95 -23.32
N GLY A 165 0.31 13.97 -22.58
CA GLY A 165 -1.13 14.25 -22.38
C GLY A 165 -1.84 13.33 -21.38
N GLN A 166 -1.13 12.39 -20.75
CA GLN A 166 -1.64 11.53 -19.69
C GLN A 166 -1.05 11.91 -18.33
N THR A 167 -1.88 11.87 -17.29
CA THR A 167 -1.41 12.14 -15.94
C THR A 167 -0.76 10.90 -15.34
N ARG A 168 0.33 11.09 -14.61
CA ARG A 168 1.21 10.06 -14.06
C ARG A 168 1.65 10.43 -12.66
N SER A 169 1.89 9.44 -11.82
CA SER A 169 2.39 9.66 -10.46
C SER A 169 2.95 8.38 -9.91
N LYS A 170 4.07 8.46 -9.18
CA LYS A 170 4.59 7.35 -8.36
C LYS A 170 3.50 6.71 -7.48
N PHE A 171 2.52 7.50 -7.03
CA PHE A 171 1.39 7.01 -6.23
C PHE A 171 0.43 6.08 -6.98
N TYR A 172 0.41 6.10 -8.32
CA TYR A 172 -0.47 5.24 -9.12
C TYR A 172 0.03 3.80 -9.23
N SER A 173 1.26 3.52 -8.77
CA SER A 173 1.75 2.15 -8.54
C SER A 173 1.14 1.49 -7.30
N SER A 174 0.51 2.26 -6.42
CA SER A 174 0.13 1.78 -5.08
C SER A 174 -0.92 0.67 -5.09
N GLN A 175 -0.84 -0.21 -4.10
CA GLN A 175 -1.80 -1.28 -3.82
C GLN A 175 -2.12 -1.33 -2.32
N ARG A 176 -3.31 -1.82 -1.97
CA ARG A 176 -3.68 -2.12 -0.58
C ARG A 176 -2.69 -3.13 0.01
N PHE A 177 -2.17 -2.88 1.20
CA PHE A 177 -1.15 -3.75 1.81
C PHE A 177 -1.62 -5.20 1.99
N ILE A 178 -2.91 -5.44 2.21
CA ILE A 178 -3.48 -6.80 2.22
C ILE A 178 -3.34 -7.54 0.88
N ASP A 179 -3.19 -6.83 -0.23
CA ASP A 179 -3.09 -7.34 -1.60
C ASP A 179 -1.70 -7.09 -2.24
N ASP A 180 -0.71 -6.63 -1.47
CA ASP A 180 0.59 -6.15 -1.97
C ASP A 180 1.76 -7.06 -1.57
N GLN A 181 1.62 -8.38 -1.74
CA GLN A 181 2.71 -9.30 -1.40
C GLN A 181 3.88 -9.24 -2.40
N ARG A 182 3.64 -8.71 -3.61
CA ARG A 182 4.66 -8.57 -4.66
C ARG A 182 4.35 -7.44 -5.63
N HIS A 183 5.36 -6.61 -5.86
CA HIS A 183 5.44 -5.67 -6.97
C HIS A 183 6.88 -5.61 -7.47
N CYS A 184 7.06 -5.25 -8.74
CA CYS A 184 8.34 -5.40 -9.42
C CYS A 184 8.64 -4.25 -10.38
N VAL A 185 9.91 -4.12 -10.73
CA VAL A 185 10.35 -3.47 -11.97
C VAL A 185 10.98 -4.52 -12.88
N SER A 186 10.83 -4.37 -14.19
CA SER A 186 11.27 -5.39 -15.15
C SER A 186 11.71 -4.82 -16.49
N GLY A 187 12.42 -5.64 -17.24
CA GLY A 187 12.76 -5.43 -18.64
C GLY A 187 12.81 -6.76 -19.38
N SER A 188 13.44 -6.77 -20.54
CA SER A 188 13.51 -7.98 -21.38
C SER A 188 14.40 -9.08 -20.80
N ALA A 189 15.43 -8.72 -20.03
CA ALA A 189 16.45 -9.64 -19.53
C ALA A 189 16.48 -9.79 -18.01
N HIS A 190 15.84 -8.87 -17.28
CA HIS A 190 15.92 -8.78 -15.82
C HIS A 190 14.56 -8.41 -15.21
N ARG A 191 14.32 -8.86 -13.98
CA ARG A 191 13.21 -8.45 -13.13
C ARG A 191 13.68 -8.38 -11.69
N VAL A 192 13.29 -7.33 -10.98
CA VAL A 192 13.55 -7.15 -9.55
C VAL A 192 12.22 -6.94 -8.85
N CYS A 193 11.92 -7.77 -7.86
CA CYS A 193 10.65 -7.74 -7.13
C CYS A 193 10.87 -7.53 -5.64
N MET A 194 10.01 -6.71 -5.02
CA MET A 194 9.81 -6.77 -3.57
C MET A 194 8.85 -7.91 -3.24
N ILE A 195 9.15 -8.66 -2.19
CA ILE A 195 8.29 -9.70 -1.63
C ILE A 195 8.03 -9.36 -0.16
N LEU A 196 6.75 -9.11 0.16
CA LEU A 196 6.31 -8.41 1.36
C LEU A 196 5.25 -9.22 2.11
N ASN A 197 5.71 -10.11 3.00
CA ASN A 197 4.83 -10.98 3.79
C ASN A 197 4.70 -10.54 5.26
N GLN A 198 5.32 -9.42 5.65
CA GLN A 198 5.37 -8.98 7.04
C GLN A 198 5.21 -7.47 7.19
N TYR A 199 3.95 -7.03 7.26
CA TYR A 199 3.55 -5.64 7.45
C TYR A 199 3.27 -5.28 8.92
N GLU A 200 3.66 -6.12 9.89
CA GLU A 200 3.21 -5.96 11.28
C GLU A 200 3.59 -4.63 11.93
N SER A 201 4.68 -4.02 11.49
CA SER A 201 5.16 -2.74 12.03
C SER A 201 4.79 -1.55 11.15
N SER A 202 4.10 -1.76 10.02
CA SER A 202 3.51 -0.68 9.23
C SER A 202 2.34 -0.01 9.97
N SER A 203 1.78 1.05 9.39
CA SER A 203 0.65 1.81 9.94
C SER A 203 -0.45 2.02 8.90
N GLY A 204 -1.71 2.07 9.35
CA GLY A 204 -2.88 2.37 8.53
C GLY A 204 -3.79 1.17 8.26
N GLY A 205 -3.47 0.00 8.80
CA GLY A 205 -4.26 -1.22 8.65
C GLY A 205 -4.14 -1.89 7.26
N PRO A 206 -5.00 -2.90 6.98
CA PRO A 206 -4.89 -3.75 5.79
C PRO A 206 -5.12 -2.99 4.47
N PHE A 207 -5.83 -1.88 4.53
CA PHE A 207 -6.28 -1.14 3.36
C PHE A 207 -5.42 0.10 3.05
N HIS A 208 -4.40 0.37 3.89
CA HIS A 208 -3.37 1.36 3.57
C HIS A 208 -2.70 1.00 2.25
N ARG A 209 -2.30 2.00 1.50
CA ARG A 209 -1.62 1.85 0.22
C ARG A 209 -0.55 2.91 0.07
N ASP A 210 0.56 2.55 -0.56
CA ASP A 210 1.71 3.45 -0.68
C ASP A 210 2.47 3.22 -1.98
N ILE A 211 3.46 4.06 -2.25
CA ILE A 211 4.27 4.02 -3.47
C ILE A 211 5.03 2.69 -3.56
N ASN A 212 4.89 1.98 -4.69
CA ASN A 212 5.55 0.72 -4.96
C ASN A 212 6.70 0.85 -5.97
N SER A 213 6.50 1.61 -7.05
CA SER A 213 7.53 1.86 -8.07
C SER A 213 7.38 3.23 -8.73
N ASN A 214 8.46 3.71 -9.36
CA ASN A 214 8.45 4.90 -10.20
C ASN A 214 9.67 4.95 -11.13
N ASN A 215 9.43 4.85 -12.44
CA ASN A 215 10.42 5.25 -13.44
C ASN A 215 10.40 6.77 -13.57
N GLY A 216 11.38 7.42 -12.95
CA GLY A 216 11.45 8.88 -12.81
C GLY A 216 12.21 9.58 -13.93
N GLY A 217 12.84 8.84 -14.84
CA GLY A 217 13.69 9.36 -15.92
C GLY A 217 15.16 8.95 -15.80
N ASP A 218 15.78 9.17 -14.63
CA ASP A 218 17.20 8.82 -14.42
C ASP A 218 17.41 7.35 -14.03
N TYR A 219 16.43 6.77 -13.34
CA TYR A 219 16.42 5.40 -12.83
C TYR A 219 14.98 4.95 -12.61
N ASN A 220 14.79 3.65 -12.46
CA ASN A 220 13.52 3.06 -12.06
C ASN A 220 13.60 2.67 -10.59
N SER A 221 12.74 3.28 -9.80
CA SER A 221 12.72 3.11 -8.35
C SER A 221 11.80 1.96 -7.99
N LEU A 222 12.27 1.04 -7.16
CA LEU A 222 11.47 -0.01 -6.54
C LEU A 222 11.48 0.20 -5.02
N TYR A 223 10.31 0.25 -4.40
CA TYR A 223 10.17 0.69 -3.01
C TYR A 223 9.63 -0.40 -2.11
N TRP A 224 9.94 -0.30 -0.83
CA TRP A 224 8.95 -0.64 0.19
C TRP A 224 8.79 0.53 1.15
N TYR A 225 7.62 1.15 1.14
CA TYR A 225 7.22 2.11 2.15
C TYR A 225 6.68 1.37 3.37
N MET A 226 7.52 1.27 4.40
CA MET A 226 7.18 0.63 5.66
C MET A 226 6.15 1.45 6.43
N ASN A 227 6.27 2.77 6.42
CA ASN A 227 5.24 3.70 6.84
C ASN A 227 5.42 5.05 6.11
N SER A 228 4.38 5.90 6.13
CA SER A 228 4.44 7.26 5.60
C SER A 228 3.29 8.13 6.13
N GLY A 229 3.34 9.43 5.85
CA GLY A 229 2.24 10.39 6.02
C GLY A 229 1.24 10.40 4.86
N HIS A 230 1.26 9.41 3.97
CA HIS A 230 0.35 9.33 2.82
C HIS A 230 -1.00 8.76 3.24
N VAL A 231 -1.98 9.62 3.50
CA VAL A 231 -3.32 9.25 4.01
C VAL A 231 -3.22 8.36 5.27
N GLN A 232 -2.29 8.72 6.16
CA GLN A 232 -2.04 7.96 7.38
C GLN A 232 -3.20 8.09 8.38
N THR A 233 -3.63 6.98 8.97
CA THR A 233 -4.75 6.92 9.92
C THR A 233 -4.36 6.42 11.31
N GLU A 234 -3.12 5.92 11.46
CA GLU A 234 -2.58 5.41 12.71
C GLU A 234 -1.22 6.05 13.04
N SER A 235 -0.82 5.99 14.30
CA SER A 235 0.55 6.32 14.70
C SER A 235 1.57 5.31 14.13
N TYR A 236 2.82 5.75 13.97
CA TYR A 236 3.92 4.88 13.54
C TYR A 236 4.33 3.89 14.63
N ARG A 237 4.60 2.65 14.21
CA ARG A 237 5.06 1.58 15.11
C ARG A 237 6.58 1.46 15.06
N MET A 238 7.18 1.32 16.23
CA MET A 238 8.61 1.10 16.39
C MET A 238 8.95 -0.40 16.34
N GLY A 239 10.24 -0.73 16.35
CA GLY A 239 10.72 -2.10 16.32
C GLY A 239 11.13 -2.53 14.91
N LEU A 240 11.08 -3.84 14.66
CA LEU A 240 11.53 -4.43 13.40
C LEU A 240 10.43 -4.35 12.34
N HIS A 241 10.72 -3.69 11.23
CA HIS A 241 9.94 -3.71 10.00
C HIS A 241 10.49 -4.79 9.06
N GLY A 242 9.61 -5.65 8.55
CA GLY A 242 9.93 -6.81 7.73
C GLY A 242 9.97 -8.12 8.54
N PRO A 243 10.55 -9.20 8.00
CA PRO A 243 11.43 -9.20 6.83
C PRO A 243 10.73 -8.87 5.50
N TYR A 244 11.49 -8.28 4.58
CA TYR A 244 11.12 -8.03 3.19
C TYR A 244 12.25 -8.52 2.29
N SER A 245 11.93 -9.02 1.10
CA SER A 245 12.93 -9.64 0.24
C SER A 245 12.94 -9.01 -1.14
N MET A 246 14.11 -8.59 -1.60
CA MET A 246 14.30 -8.10 -2.96
C MET A 246 14.88 -9.22 -3.83
N TYR A 247 14.05 -9.77 -4.71
CA TYR A 247 14.36 -10.95 -5.52
C TYR A 247 14.84 -10.53 -6.92
N PHE A 248 15.92 -11.15 -7.41
CA PHE A 248 16.48 -10.92 -8.74
C PHE A 248 16.21 -12.11 -9.67
N SER A 249 15.51 -11.84 -10.76
CA SER A 249 15.16 -12.82 -11.78
C SER A 249 15.68 -12.38 -13.14
N ARG A 250 15.92 -13.35 -14.04
CA ARG A 250 16.07 -13.05 -15.47
C ARG A 250 14.71 -12.68 -16.04
N SER A 251 14.00 -13.66 -16.61
CA SER A 251 12.63 -13.50 -17.13
C SER A 251 11.54 -14.10 -16.25
N GLY A 252 11.93 -14.91 -15.24
CA GLY A 252 10.99 -15.51 -14.29
C GLY A 252 10.32 -14.47 -13.38
N THR A 253 9.21 -14.86 -12.77
CA THR A 253 8.54 -14.10 -11.72
C THR A 253 8.55 -14.96 -10.45
N PRO A 254 9.12 -14.48 -9.33
CA PRO A 254 9.27 -15.28 -8.12
C PRO A 254 7.92 -15.54 -7.44
N SER A 255 7.79 -16.70 -6.79
CA SER A 255 6.72 -16.93 -5.81
C SER A 255 6.82 -15.92 -4.67
N THR A 256 5.68 -15.61 -4.02
CA THR A 256 5.67 -14.85 -2.77
C THR A 256 5.99 -15.73 -1.56
N ASP A 257 5.90 -17.04 -1.70
CA ASP A 257 6.24 -18.02 -0.66
C ASP A 257 7.77 -18.13 -0.54
N ILE A 258 8.34 -17.23 0.27
CA ILE A 258 9.77 -17.14 0.57
C ILE A 258 9.92 -17.31 2.08
N ASP A 259 10.61 -18.37 2.48
CA ASP A 259 10.96 -18.59 3.88
C ASP A 259 11.93 -17.50 4.36
N THR A 260 11.63 -16.92 5.51
CA THR A 260 12.48 -15.95 6.22
C THR A 260 12.64 -16.32 7.69
N SER A 261 12.29 -17.56 8.07
CA SER A 261 12.38 -18.07 9.43
C SER A 261 13.82 -18.11 9.97
N PHE A 262 14.81 -18.24 9.07
CA PHE A 262 16.24 -18.22 9.42
C PHE A 262 16.69 -16.91 10.09
N PHE A 263 15.95 -15.80 9.97
CA PHE A 263 16.22 -14.56 10.72
C PHE A 263 16.28 -14.81 12.25
N ALA A 264 15.60 -15.84 12.75
CA ALA A 264 15.65 -16.25 14.16
C ALA A 264 17.06 -16.58 14.66
N ASN A 265 17.93 -17.06 13.77
CA ASN A 265 19.27 -17.56 14.12
C ASN A 265 20.39 -16.54 13.84
N LEU A 266 20.03 -15.32 13.42
CA LEU A 266 20.98 -14.31 12.96
C LEU A 266 21.17 -13.15 13.94
N GLY A 267 20.53 -13.20 15.12
CA GLY A 267 20.64 -12.14 16.13
C GLY A 267 20.13 -10.79 15.60
N ILE A 268 18.94 -10.79 14.99
CA ILE A 268 18.29 -9.60 14.43
C ILE A 268 17.51 -8.89 15.54
N THR A 269 17.83 -7.61 15.79
CA THR A 269 17.18 -6.83 16.85
C THR A 269 15.69 -6.68 16.58
N GLY A 270 14.86 -6.95 17.59
CA GLY A 270 13.40 -6.84 17.50
C GLY A 270 12.71 -7.98 16.73
N TYR A 271 13.45 -8.96 16.21
CA TYR A 271 12.85 -10.13 15.56
C TYR A 271 12.21 -11.05 16.61
N VAL A 272 10.93 -11.34 16.44
CA VAL A 272 10.21 -12.34 17.23
C VAL A 272 9.96 -13.56 16.35
N ALA A 273 10.60 -14.68 16.67
CA ALA A 273 10.47 -15.93 15.93
C ALA A 273 9.08 -16.58 16.12
N ALA A 274 8.76 -17.58 15.30
CA ALA A 274 7.48 -18.30 15.37
C ALA A 274 7.15 -18.85 16.77
N SER A 275 8.14 -19.37 17.49
CA SER A 275 7.98 -19.88 18.87
C SER A 275 7.58 -18.80 19.88
N GLY A 276 7.89 -17.53 19.60
CA GLY A 276 7.50 -16.39 20.42
C GLY A 276 6.14 -15.80 20.06
N ARG A 277 5.40 -16.41 19.13
CA ARG A 277 4.13 -15.89 18.59
C ARG A 277 2.96 -16.82 18.90
N GLY A 278 1.76 -16.27 18.91
CA GLY A 278 0.51 -17.03 18.96
C GLY A 278 -0.37 -16.72 17.76
N THR A 279 -1.58 -17.29 17.73
CA THR A 279 -2.57 -17.00 16.68
C THR A 279 -3.96 -16.78 17.26
N VAL A 280 -4.84 -16.19 16.46
CA VAL A 280 -6.28 -16.11 16.71
C VAL A 280 -7.00 -16.88 15.61
N THR A 281 -7.91 -17.78 15.98
CA THR A 281 -8.78 -18.49 15.03
C THR A 281 -10.24 -18.32 15.40
N GLY A 282 -11.14 -18.40 14.44
CA GLY A 282 -12.56 -18.27 14.71
C GLY A 282 -13.39 -18.18 13.45
N LYS A 283 -14.63 -17.73 13.62
CA LYS A 283 -15.60 -17.52 12.56
C LYS A 283 -16.17 -16.10 12.63
N ALA A 284 -16.09 -15.40 11.51
CA ALA A 284 -16.79 -14.14 11.26
C ALA A 284 -18.19 -14.44 10.69
N SER A 285 -19.21 -13.67 11.05
CA SER A 285 -20.57 -13.90 10.53
C SER A 285 -21.47 -12.68 10.58
N GLY A 286 -22.49 -12.67 9.72
CA GLY A 286 -23.60 -11.72 9.76
C GLY A 286 -23.49 -10.55 8.77
N ALA A 287 -22.28 -10.25 8.27
CA ALA A 287 -22.12 -9.20 7.27
C ALA A 287 -22.65 -9.63 5.90
N ASP A 288 -22.66 -8.69 4.95
CA ASP A 288 -23.11 -8.99 3.60
C ASP A 288 -22.13 -9.94 2.89
N SER A 289 -22.62 -11.14 2.53
CA SER A 289 -21.84 -12.21 1.92
C SER A 289 -21.46 -11.97 0.46
N ALA A 290 -21.95 -10.88 -0.16
CA ALA A 290 -21.52 -10.47 -1.49
C ALA A 290 -20.08 -9.89 -1.50
N PHE A 291 -19.55 -9.51 -0.33
CA PHE A 291 -18.23 -8.90 -0.20
C PHE A 291 -17.21 -9.87 0.39
N ALA A 292 -15.95 -9.66 0.03
CA ALA A 292 -14.83 -10.25 0.76
C ALA A 292 -14.83 -9.72 2.20
N TRP A 293 -14.54 -10.60 3.14
CA TRP A 293 -14.52 -10.28 4.56
C TRP A 293 -13.09 -10.27 5.08
N VAL A 294 -12.76 -9.26 5.87
CA VAL A 294 -11.43 -9.09 6.47
C VAL A 294 -11.55 -9.04 7.98
N VAL A 295 -10.65 -9.75 8.66
CA VAL A 295 -10.43 -9.59 10.08
C VAL A 295 -9.06 -8.95 10.29
N HIS A 296 -9.03 -7.89 11.10
CA HIS A 296 -7.85 -7.07 11.38
C HIS A 296 -7.62 -7.03 12.89
N TRP A 297 -6.37 -7.14 13.31
CA TRP A 297 -5.93 -7.02 14.69
C TRP A 297 -4.87 -5.93 14.79
N TYR A 298 -5.01 -5.00 15.72
CA TYR A 298 -3.97 -3.99 15.93
C TYR A 298 -3.87 -3.53 17.39
N ASN A 299 -2.67 -3.08 17.74
CA ASN A 299 -2.35 -2.28 18.91
C ASN A 299 -1.15 -1.36 18.56
N ASP A 300 -0.59 -0.67 19.56
CA ASP A 300 0.51 0.28 19.37
C ASP A 300 1.82 -0.39 18.90
N ALA A 301 1.96 -1.71 19.10
CA ALA A 301 3.18 -2.45 18.79
C ALA A 301 3.11 -3.19 17.44
N ALA A 302 1.93 -3.63 17.00
CA ALA A 302 1.77 -4.37 15.75
C ALA A 302 0.35 -4.33 15.17
N GLN A 303 0.25 -4.57 13.86
CA GLN A 303 -0.99 -4.82 13.11
C GLN A 303 -0.94 -6.14 12.33
N TYR A 304 -2.08 -6.80 12.13
CA TYR A 304 -2.20 -8.08 11.41
C TYR A 304 -3.56 -8.20 10.75
N TRP A 305 -3.67 -8.93 9.66
CA TRP A 305 -4.95 -9.15 9.00
C TRP A 305 -5.01 -10.50 8.30
N THR A 306 -6.23 -10.90 7.94
CA THR A 306 -6.47 -12.03 7.05
C THR A 306 -7.84 -11.88 6.37
N TYR A 307 -7.96 -12.39 5.15
CA TYR A 307 -9.27 -12.66 4.57
C TYR A 307 -9.91 -13.86 5.28
N THR A 308 -11.22 -13.85 5.44
CA THR A 308 -11.94 -15.07 5.84
C THR A 308 -12.19 -15.97 4.64
N ALA A 309 -12.40 -17.26 4.88
CA ALA A 309 -13.04 -18.12 3.90
C ALA A 309 -14.50 -17.68 3.67
N SER A 310 -15.15 -18.24 2.64
CA SER A 310 -16.55 -17.92 2.30
C SER A 310 -17.55 -18.30 3.39
N ASP A 311 -17.22 -19.27 4.25
CA ASP A 311 -18.02 -19.61 5.41
C ASP A 311 -17.77 -18.68 6.60
N GLY A 312 -16.81 -17.76 6.50
CA GLY A 312 -16.40 -16.85 7.56
C GLY A 312 -15.28 -17.37 8.46
N SER A 313 -14.79 -18.60 8.26
CA SER A 313 -13.65 -19.11 9.04
C SER A 313 -12.38 -18.32 8.76
N PHE A 314 -11.55 -18.11 9.78
CA PHE A 314 -10.27 -17.44 9.64
C PHE A 314 -9.24 -17.96 10.64
N THR A 315 -7.97 -17.79 10.28
CA THR A 315 -6.84 -17.88 11.20
C THR A 315 -5.91 -16.71 10.93
N SER A 316 -5.52 -15.99 11.98
CA SER A 316 -4.59 -14.88 11.89
C SER A 316 -3.21 -15.36 11.42
N PRO A 317 -2.36 -14.44 10.92
CA PRO A 317 -0.91 -14.67 10.90
C PRO A 317 -0.36 -15.00 12.30
N ALA A 318 0.91 -15.39 12.39
CA ALA A 318 1.61 -15.53 13.67
C ALA A 318 1.82 -14.14 14.31
N MET A 319 1.10 -13.87 15.40
CA MET A 319 1.03 -12.57 16.06
C MET A 319 1.98 -12.50 17.26
N LYS A 320 2.59 -11.33 17.49
CA LYS A 320 3.27 -11.03 18.75
C LYS A 320 2.28 -11.19 19.93
N PRO A 321 2.72 -11.63 21.13
CA PRO A 321 1.86 -11.66 22.29
C PRO A 321 1.39 -10.26 22.70
N GLY A 322 0.15 -10.16 23.16
CA GLY A 322 -0.43 -8.89 23.56
C GLY A 322 -1.95 -8.86 23.42
N THR A 323 -2.55 -7.75 23.84
CA THR A 323 -3.98 -7.48 23.63
C THR A 323 -4.15 -6.61 22.39
N TYR A 324 -5.11 -6.98 21.56
CA TYR A 324 -5.39 -6.36 20.27
C TYR A 324 -6.84 -5.89 20.20
N THR A 325 -7.06 -4.76 19.54
CA THR A 325 -8.36 -4.45 18.96
C THR A 325 -8.55 -5.36 17.75
N MET A 326 -9.67 -6.08 17.69
CA MET A 326 -10.04 -6.97 16.60
C MET A 326 -11.24 -6.37 15.85
N VAL A 327 -11.11 -6.15 14.55
CA VAL A 327 -12.11 -5.52 13.70
C VAL A 327 -12.53 -6.46 12.58
N TYR A 328 -13.82 -6.48 12.26
CA TYR A 328 -14.40 -7.24 11.17
C TYR A 328 -15.00 -6.29 10.14
N TYR A 329 -14.63 -6.48 8.88
CA TYR A 329 -15.07 -5.68 7.74
C TYR A 329 -15.80 -6.52 6.70
N GLN A 330 -16.81 -5.91 6.06
CA GLN A 330 -17.25 -6.30 4.72
C GLN A 330 -16.64 -5.31 3.72
N GLY A 331 -15.87 -5.79 2.75
CA GLY A 331 -14.97 -4.91 2.01
C GLY A 331 -14.01 -4.21 2.98
N GLU A 332 -14.14 -2.89 3.08
CA GLU A 332 -13.43 -2.00 4.00
C GLU A 332 -14.36 -1.31 5.02
N TYR A 333 -15.65 -1.64 5.01
CA TYR A 333 -16.63 -1.10 5.97
C TYR A 333 -16.61 -1.90 7.26
N LYS A 334 -16.31 -1.23 8.37
CA LYS A 334 -16.28 -1.83 9.71
C LYS A 334 -17.69 -2.18 10.18
N VAL A 335 -17.96 -3.48 10.38
CA VAL A 335 -19.26 -3.97 10.88
C VAL A 335 -19.23 -4.38 12.36
N ALA A 336 -18.05 -4.72 12.89
CA ALA A 336 -17.89 -5.05 14.30
C ALA A 336 -16.47 -4.77 14.82
N SER A 337 -16.37 -4.60 16.13
CA SER A 337 -15.11 -4.40 16.87
C SER A 337 -15.17 -5.15 18.20
N THR A 338 -14.09 -5.81 18.59
CA THR A 338 -13.93 -6.44 19.91
C THR A 338 -12.48 -6.38 20.35
N SER A 339 -12.14 -7.04 21.46
CA SER A 339 -10.78 -7.22 21.94
C SER A 339 -10.43 -8.71 22.08
N VAL A 340 -9.16 -9.04 21.88
CA VAL A 340 -8.60 -10.38 22.02
C VAL A 340 -7.16 -10.32 22.52
N THR A 341 -6.75 -11.32 23.30
CA THR A 341 -5.38 -11.47 23.80
C THR A 341 -4.70 -12.68 23.14
N VAL A 342 -3.46 -12.50 22.74
CA VAL A 342 -2.60 -13.53 22.15
C VAL A 342 -1.48 -13.87 23.13
N SER A 343 -1.21 -15.17 23.31
CA SER A 343 -0.06 -15.69 24.06
C SER A 343 0.84 -16.54 23.16
N ALA A 344 2.15 -16.48 23.38
CA ALA A 344 3.13 -17.25 22.60
C ALA A 344 2.86 -18.76 22.67
N GLY A 345 3.02 -19.48 21.56
CA GLY A 345 2.82 -20.92 21.46
C GLY A 345 1.36 -21.39 21.58
N SER A 346 0.38 -20.47 21.56
CA SER A 346 -1.03 -20.79 21.73
C SER A 346 -1.92 -20.18 20.64
N THR A 347 -3.07 -20.80 20.44
CA THR A 347 -4.14 -20.28 19.56
C THR A 347 -5.33 -19.86 20.41
N THR A 348 -5.69 -18.59 20.35
CA THR A 348 -6.90 -18.05 20.97
C THR A 348 -8.09 -18.23 20.04
N THR A 349 -9.12 -18.95 20.46
CA THR A 349 -10.38 -19.01 19.70
C THR A 349 -11.24 -17.79 20.00
N LYS A 350 -11.59 -17.00 18.98
CA LYS A 350 -12.41 -15.80 19.12
C LYS A 350 -13.26 -15.59 17.87
N ASN A 351 -14.57 -15.76 17.99
CA ASN A 351 -15.52 -15.39 16.93
C ASN A 351 -15.82 -13.89 16.96
N ILE A 352 -16.32 -13.37 15.84
CA ILE A 352 -16.79 -11.99 15.71
C ILE A 352 -18.00 -11.93 14.79
N SER A 353 -18.98 -11.10 15.08
CA SER A 353 -20.17 -10.96 14.24
C SER A 353 -20.68 -9.54 14.22
N GLY A 354 -21.23 -9.13 13.08
CA GLY A 354 -21.83 -7.81 12.90
C GLY A 354 -22.40 -7.67 11.51
N SER A 355 -23.28 -6.69 11.33
CA SER A 355 -23.92 -6.38 10.05
C SER A 355 -24.15 -4.87 9.97
N VAL A 356 -24.22 -4.33 8.77
CA VAL A 356 -24.65 -2.94 8.59
C VAL A 356 -26.14 -2.85 8.91
N THR A 357 -26.50 -2.00 9.86
CA THR A 357 -27.91 -1.78 10.25
C THR A 357 -28.37 -0.40 9.78
N THR A 358 -29.38 -0.39 8.90
CA THR A 358 -30.17 0.80 8.53
C THR A 358 -31.63 0.58 8.94
N GLY A 359 -32.59 1.06 8.15
CA GLY A 359 -34.03 0.89 8.37
C GLY A 359 -34.73 0.43 7.10
N THR A 360 -35.99 0.80 6.92
CA THR A 360 -36.70 0.51 5.67
C THR A 360 -36.21 1.46 4.58
N THR A 361 -35.37 0.96 3.68
CA THR A 361 -34.75 1.75 2.61
C THR A 361 -35.79 2.30 1.62
N ILE A 362 -35.78 3.61 1.39
CA ILE A 362 -36.47 4.28 0.28
C ILE A 362 -35.62 4.19 -0.99
N PHE A 363 -34.34 4.56 -0.89
CA PHE A 363 -33.35 4.35 -1.94
C PHE A 363 -31.95 4.18 -1.36
N LYS A 364 -31.06 3.57 -2.16
CA LYS A 364 -29.64 3.41 -1.86
C LYS A 364 -28.82 3.62 -3.13
N ILE A 365 -27.73 4.38 -3.04
CA ILE A 365 -26.77 4.64 -4.12
C ILE A 365 -25.40 4.17 -3.64
N GLY A 366 -24.84 3.19 -4.34
CA GLY A 366 -23.64 2.47 -3.89
C GLY A 366 -23.96 1.35 -2.91
N VAL A 367 -22.93 0.86 -2.22
CA VAL A 367 -22.99 -0.23 -1.26
C VAL A 367 -22.14 0.11 -0.04
N TRP A 368 -22.43 -0.51 1.11
CA TRP A 368 -21.68 -0.25 2.35
C TRP A 368 -20.43 -1.12 2.38
N ASP A 369 -19.45 -0.81 1.55
CA ASP A 369 -18.19 -1.54 1.44
C ASP A 369 -16.96 -0.70 1.81
N GLY A 370 -17.15 0.57 2.20
CA GLY A 370 -16.06 1.45 2.63
C GLY A 370 -15.20 1.92 1.45
N GLN A 371 -15.71 1.84 0.22
CA GLN A 371 -15.01 2.19 -1.01
C GLN A 371 -15.91 3.02 -1.93
N PRO A 372 -15.34 3.82 -2.84
CA PRO A 372 -16.11 4.45 -3.92
C PRO A 372 -16.46 3.46 -5.05
N THR A 373 -16.52 2.15 -4.80
CA THR A 373 -16.62 1.13 -5.84
C THR A 373 -17.92 1.29 -6.65
N GLY A 374 -17.78 1.27 -7.98
CA GLY A 374 -18.90 1.42 -8.92
C GLY A 374 -19.31 2.87 -9.23
N PHE A 375 -18.89 3.85 -8.43
CA PHE A 375 -19.15 5.25 -8.70
C PHE A 375 -18.36 5.76 -9.93
N LEU A 376 -18.85 6.85 -10.53
CA LEU A 376 -18.19 7.53 -11.65
C LEU A 376 -16.75 7.88 -11.28
N ASN A 377 -15.81 7.56 -12.18
CA ASN A 377 -14.36 7.76 -12.06
C ASN A 377 -13.62 6.94 -10.98
N ALA A 378 -14.30 6.12 -10.17
CA ALA A 378 -13.64 5.39 -9.08
C ALA A 378 -12.50 4.47 -9.53
N ALA A 379 -12.72 3.67 -10.57
CA ALA A 379 -11.69 2.77 -11.08
C ALA A 379 -10.49 3.53 -11.68
N ASN A 380 -10.76 4.61 -12.41
CA ASN A 380 -9.72 5.45 -13.01
C ASN A 380 -8.90 6.17 -11.94
N GLN A 381 -9.53 6.67 -10.87
CA GLN A 381 -8.87 7.48 -9.85
C GLN A 381 -7.70 6.75 -9.19
N LEU A 382 -7.74 5.42 -9.08
CA LEU A 382 -6.63 4.64 -8.53
C LEU A 382 -5.35 4.74 -9.37
N ARG A 383 -5.46 5.12 -10.66
CA ARG A 383 -4.40 4.99 -11.67
C ARG A 383 -4.18 6.26 -12.51
N MET A 384 -4.92 7.33 -12.27
CA MET A 384 -4.72 8.62 -12.94
C MET A 384 -5.30 9.77 -12.11
N HIS A 385 -4.84 10.99 -12.39
CA HIS A 385 -5.25 12.20 -11.69
C HIS A 385 -6.70 12.57 -12.02
N PRO A 386 -7.48 13.19 -11.11
CA PRO A 386 -8.83 13.69 -11.43
C PRO A 386 -8.91 14.67 -12.61
N SER A 387 -7.82 15.35 -12.97
CA SER A 387 -7.75 16.24 -14.14
C SER A 387 -7.44 15.53 -15.46
N ASP A 388 -7.22 14.22 -15.44
CA ASP A 388 -6.88 13.46 -16.65
C ASP A 388 -8.05 13.53 -17.66
N SER A 389 -7.73 13.74 -18.94
CA SER A 389 -8.72 13.87 -20.00
C SER A 389 -9.55 12.59 -20.22
N ARG A 390 -9.07 11.45 -19.72
CA ARG A 390 -9.78 10.15 -19.75
C ARG A 390 -10.81 10.01 -18.63
N MET A 391 -10.82 10.91 -17.64
CA MET A 391 -11.90 10.96 -16.66
C MET A 391 -13.21 11.36 -17.34
N SER A 392 -14.31 10.74 -16.93
CA SER A 392 -15.64 11.24 -17.27
C SER A 392 -15.89 12.57 -16.56
N SER A 393 -16.77 13.41 -17.10
CA SER A 393 -17.08 14.73 -16.53
C SER A 393 -17.54 14.62 -15.07
N TRP A 394 -16.86 15.34 -14.17
CA TRP A 394 -17.11 15.29 -12.72
C TRP A 394 -18.47 15.86 -12.28
N GLY A 395 -19.11 16.69 -13.12
CA GLY A 395 -20.38 17.35 -12.79
C GLY A 395 -20.30 18.89 -12.81
N PRO A 396 -21.22 19.58 -12.11
CA PRO A 396 -22.26 19.05 -11.23
C PRO A 396 -23.19 18.02 -11.88
N VAL A 397 -23.58 16.98 -11.12
CA VAL A 397 -24.43 15.88 -11.62
C VAL A 397 -25.82 15.93 -10.98
N THR A 398 -26.85 15.64 -11.77
CA THR A 398 -28.17 15.22 -11.28
C THR A 398 -28.32 13.71 -11.44
N TYR A 399 -28.41 13.00 -10.32
CA TYR A 399 -28.68 11.57 -10.28
C TYR A 399 -30.17 11.34 -10.03
N THR A 400 -30.84 10.58 -10.91
CA THR A 400 -32.26 10.26 -10.77
C THR A 400 -32.42 8.80 -10.33
N VAL A 401 -32.89 8.59 -9.10
CA VAL A 401 -33.15 7.25 -8.56
C VAL A 401 -34.17 6.53 -9.44
N GLY A 402 -33.84 5.29 -9.84
CA GLY A 402 -34.64 4.48 -10.75
C GLY A 402 -34.38 4.74 -12.24
N SER A 403 -33.45 5.64 -12.60
CA SER A 403 -33.06 5.90 -13.99
C SER A 403 -31.55 5.99 -14.21
N SER A 404 -30.82 6.68 -13.34
CA SER A 404 -29.36 6.78 -13.41
C SER A 404 -28.69 5.50 -12.94
N SER A 405 -27.59 5.09 -13.59
CA SER A 405 -26.72 4.02 -13.08
C SER A 405 -25.81 4.57 -11.97
N VAL A 406 -25.35 3.73 -11.04
CA VAL A 406 -24.41 4.16 -9.97
C VAL A 406 -23.13 4.81 -10.55
N SER A 407 -22.70 4.37 -11.73
CA SER A 407 -21.59 4.94 -12.48
C SER A 407 -21.86 6.35 -13.05
N ASN A 408 -23.06 6.92 -12.85
CA ASN A 408 -23.34 8.33 -13.09
C ASN A 408 -23.15 9.19 -11.83
N PHE A 409 -23.13 8.61 -10.62
CA PHE A 409 -22.92 9.36 -9.39
C PHE A 409 -21.41 9.56 -9.17
N PRO A 410 -20.92 10.80 -8.93
CA PRO A 410 -19.48 11.07 -8.79
C PRO A 410 -18.89 10.36 -7.57
N MET A 411 -17.73 9.71 -7.72
CA MET A 411 -17.04 9.10 -6.57
C MET A 411 -16.65 10.12 -5.49
N ALA A 412 -16.48 11.38 -5.87
CA ALA A 412 -16.04 12.46 -5.00
C ALA A 412 -16.70 13.77 -5.39
N ILE A 413 -16.91 14.63 -4.40
CA ILE A 413 -17.43 15.97 -4.60
C ILE A 413 -16.42 16.98 -4.06
N PHE A 414 -16.11 17.98 -4.87
CA PHE A 414 -15.13 19.02 -4.63
C PHE A 414 -15.83 20.37 -4.56
N LYS A 415 -15.57 21.14 -3.50
CA LYS A 415 -16.20 22.43 -3.21
C LYS A 415 -16.13 23.39 -4.40
N SER A 416 -15.02 23.41 -5.14
CA SER A 416 -14.76 24.33 -6.25
C SER A 416 -14.71 23.66 -7.63
N ALA A 417 -15.23 22.44 -7.80
CA ALA A 417 -15.26 21.78 -9.12
C ALA A 417 -16.65 21.26 -9.53
N ASN A 418 -17.27 20.41 -8.70
CA ASN A 418 -18.54 19.75 -9.05
C ASN A 418 -19.60 19.80 -7.94
N SER A 419 -19.37 20.58 -6.87
CA SER A 419 -20.39 20.83 -5.86
C SER A 419 -21.47 21.79 -6.38
N PRO A 420 -22.76 21.55 -6.10
CA PRO A 420 -23.31 20.42 -5.36
C PRO A 420 -23.62 19.19 -6.25
N VAL A 421 -23.81 18.02 -5.63
CA VAL A 421 -24.51 16.89 -6.27
C VAL A 421 -26.01 16.99 -5.99
N THR A 422 -26.83 16.76 -7.03
CA THR A 422 -28.30 16.73 -6.91
C THR A 422 -28.81 15.31 -7.07
N ILE A 423 -29.71 14.88 -6.19
CA ILE A 423 -30.43 13.60 -6.27
C ILE A 423 -31.92 13.89 -6.43
N LYS A 424 -32.52 13.31 -7.47
CA LYS A 424 -33.98 13.28 -7.67
C LYS A 424 -34.48 11.88 -7.33
N PHE A 425 -35.53 11.78 -6.53
CA PHE A 425 -36.16 10.51 -6.21
C PHE A 425 -37.68 10.66 -6.10
N THR A 426 -38.41 9.57 -6.32
CA THR A 426 -39.86 9.53 -6.16
C THR A 426 -40.20 8.81 -4.86
N ALA A 427 -41.09 9.39 -4.05
CA ALA A 427 -41.62 8.76 -2.84
C ALA A 427 -43.13 8.55 -2.97
N SER A 428 -43.63 7.44 -2.42
CA SER A 428 -45.07 7.21 -2.25
C SER A 428 -45.61 8.00 -1.04
N SER A 429 -46.93 8.11 -0.92
CA SER A 429 -47.57 8.70 0.27
C SER A 429 -47.18 7.98 1.57
N SER A 430 -46.90 6.68 1.50
CA SER A 430 -46.47 5.86 2.64
C SER A 430 -45.03 6.15 3.11
N GLN A 431 -44.24 6.87 2.31
CA GLN A 431 -42.83 7.20 2.58
C GLN A 431 -42.63 8.65 3.03
N THR A 432 -43.70 9.34 3.43
CA THR A 432 -43.67 10.75 3.87
C THR A 432 -43.44 10.94 5.38
N GLY A 433 -43.27 9.84 6.12
CA GLY A 433 -42.87 9.84 7.53
C GLY A 433 -41.47 10.40 7.77
N ALA A 434 -41.02 10.38 9.03
CA ALA A 434 -39.63 10.72 9.36
C ALA A 434 -38.67 9.77 8.64
N ALA A 435 -37.49 10.26 8.29
CA ALA A 435 -36.47 9.48 7.60
C ALA A 435 -35.07 9.90 8.04
N THR A 436 -34.08 9.07 7.74
CA THR A 436 -32.66 9.39 7.89
C THR A 436 -32.01 9.32 6.53
N LEU A 437 -31.41 10.43 6.08
CA LEU A 437 -30.46 10.43 4.98
C LEU A 437 -29.06 10.21 5.53
N ARG A 438 -28.49 9.06 5.24
CA ARG A 438 -27.13 8.69 5.60
C ARG A 438 -26.19 8.88 4.42
N ILE A 439 -25.15 9.69 4.61
CA ILE A 439 -24.09 9.94 3.64
C ILE A 439 -22.80 9.35 4.20
N GLY A 440 -22.45 8.16 3.73
CA GLY A 440 -21.17 7.51 4.00
C GLY A 440 -20.07 8.08 3.13
N THR A 441 -18.92 8.32 3.74
CA THR A 441 -17.71 8.78 3.06
C THR A 441 -16.54 7.85 3.38
N THR A 442 -15.49 7.90 2.57
CA THR A 442 -14.26 7.09 2.79
C THR A 442 -13.10 7.95 3.26
N LEU A 443 -12.92 9.12 2.65
CA LEU A 443 -11.82 10.05 2.92
C LEU A 443 -12.27 11.51 2.71
N SER A 444 -11.81 12.40 3.59
CA SER A 444 -11.95 13.85 3.45
C SER A 444 -10.61 14.53 3.15
N PHE A 445 -10.67 15.73 2.56
CA PHE A 445 -9.52 16.60 2.35
C PHE A 445 -9.90 18.06 2.67
N ALA A 446 -8.97 18.78 3.31
CA ALA A 446 -9.11 20.19 3.69
C ALA A 446 -10.44 20.49 4.43
N GLY A 447 -10.84 19.60 5.35
CA GLY A 447 -12.05 19.73 6.15
C GLY A 447 -13.37 19.63 5.38
N GLY A 448 -13.35 19.09 4.16
CA GLY A 448 -14.55 18.84 3.36
C GLY A 448 -15.47 17.83 4.03
N ARG A 449 -16.75 18.19 4.18
CA ARG A 449 -17.81 17.28 4.64
C ARG A 449 -19.17 17.68 4.06
N PRO A 450 -20.18 16.78 4.02
CA PRO A 450 -21.46 17.09 3.40
C PRO A 450 -22.32 18.02 4.26
N GLN A 451 -23.05 18.91 3.58
CA GLN A 451 -24.30 19.49 4.09
C GLN A 451 -25.41 19.15 3.10
N ALA A 452 -26.51 18.59 3.59
CA ALA A 452 -27.65 18.19 2.75
C ALA A 452 -28.85 19.12 2.90
N THR A 453 -29.51 19.41 1.79
CA THR A 453 -30.84 20.04 1.74
C THR A 453 -31.82 19.06 1.10
N VAL A 454 -32.95 18.78 1.75
CA VAL A 454 -34.02 17.91 1.27
C VAL A 454 -35.27 18.75 1.07
N ASN A 455 -35.69 18.94 -0.18
CA ASN A 455 -36.72 19.90 -0.55
C ASN A 455 -36.39 21.30 0.02
N SER A 456 -37.21 21.82 0.94
CA SER A 456 -36.99 23.11 1.63
C SER A 456 -36.30 22.98 2.99
N TYR A 457 -36.01 21.76 3.45
CA TYR A 457 -35.34 21.51 4.73
C TYR A 457 -33.83 21.43 4.53
N THR A 458 -33.07 22.27 5.23
CA THR A 458 -31.60 22.20 5.25
C THR A 458 -31.13 21.58 6.55
N GLY A 459 -30.36 20.50 6.44
CA GLY A 459 -29.74 19.85 7.58
C GLY A 459 -28.65 20.72 8.23
N PRO A 460 -28.30 20.43 9.49
CA PRO A 460 -27.21 21.13 10.18
C PRO A 460 -25.87 20.93 9.47
N ILE A 461 -24.95 21.89 9.66
CA ILE A 461 -23.57 21.79 9.18
C ILE A 461 -22.79 20.88 10.15
N PRO A 462 -22.23 19.74 9.72
CA PRO A 462 -21.40 18.93 10.61
C PRO A 462 -20.10 19.64 10.99
N SER A 463 -19.51 19.26 12.13
CA SER A 463 -18.15 19.67 12.49
C SER A 463 -17.15 19.24 11.42
N ALA A 464 -16.02 19.93 11.31
CA ALA A 464 -14.96 19.49 10.42
C ALA A 464 -14.45 18.10 10.85
N PRO A 465 -14.18 17.18 9.90
CA PRO A 465 -13.55 15.91 10.20
C PRO A 465 -12.12 16.12 10.70
N THR A 466 -11.54 15.07 11.31
CA THR A 466 -10.10 15.05 11.63
C THR A 466 -9.30 15.24 10.34
N ASN A 467 -8.37 16.19 10.34
CA ASN A 467 -7.51 16.43 9.19
C ASN A 467 -6.34 15.42 9.21
N LEU A 468 -6.19 14.64 8.14
CA LEU A 468 -5.07 13.71 7.97
C LEU A 468 -3.81 14.38 7.41
N ASP A 469 -3.86 15.69 7.15
CA ASP A 469 -2.75 16.51 6.62
C ASP A 469 -2.09 15.92 5.38
N SER A 470 -2.89 15.29 4.52
CA SER A 470 -2.42 14.56 3.35
C SER A 470 -3.35 14.72 2.16
N ARG A 471 -2.78 14.93 0.97
CA ARG A 471 -3.50 14.71 -0.29
C ARG A 471 -3.82 13.22 -0.43
N GLY A 472 -4.93 12.86 -1.08
CA GLY A 472 -5.32 11.46 -1.28
C GLY A 472 -6.04 11.23 -2.60
N VAL A 473 -7.18 11.89 -2.80
CA VAL A 473 -8.00 11.71 -4.02
C VAL A 473 -7.26 12.05 -5.32
N THR A 474 -6.27 12.95 -5.26
CA THR A 474 -5.41 13.30 -6.41
C THR A 474 -4.22 12.37 -6.58
N ARG A 475 -4.00 11.43 -5.66
CA ARG A 475 -2.86 10.51 -5.60
C ARG A 475 -3.30 9.04 -5.52
N GLY A 476 -4.46 8.70 -6.10
CA GLY A 476 -4.94 7.32 -6.18
C GLY A 476 -5.36 6.66 -4.87
N ALA A 477 -5.60 7.44 -3.81
CA ALA A 477 -6.02 6.92 -2.52
C ALA A 477 -7.45 7.34 -2.16
N TYR A 478 -8.13 6.48 -1.39
CA TYR A 478 -9.49 6.70 -0.89
C TYR A 478 -9.70 6.25 0.56
N ARG A 479 -8.77 5.50 1.16
CA ARG A 479 -8.92 4.92 2.49
C ARG A 479 -8.59 5.96 3.57
N GLY A 480 -9.60 6.67 4.05
CA GLY A 480 -9.50 7.61 5.18
C GLY A 480 -10.12 7.04 6.45
N LEU A 481 -10.74 7.93 7.25
CA LEU A 481 -11.38 7.56 8.52
C LEU A 481 -12.80 7.01 8.34
N GLY A 482 -13.38 7.12 7.16
CA GLY A 482 -14.69 6.55 6.85
C GLY A 482 -15.85 7.24 7.56
N GLU A 483 -15.83 8.57 7.64
CA GLU A 483 -16.86 9.34 8.34
C GLU A 483 -18.26 9.10 7.72
N VAL A 484 -19.27 8.98 8.58
CA VAL A 484 -20.68 8.80 8.19
C VAL A 484 -21.50 9.95 8.75
N TYR A 485 -22.31 10.56 7.90
CA TYR A 485 -23.11 11.73 8.23
C TYR A 485 -24.60 11.41 8.10
N ASP A 486 -25.31 11.39 9.22
CA ASP A 486 -26.76 11.20 9.25
C ASP A 486 -27.49 12.54 9.35
N VAL A 487 -28.48 12.73 8.49
CA VAL A 487 -29.39 13.87 8.51
C VAL A 487 -30.79 13.37 8.83
N ALA A 488 -31.29 13.73 10.01
CA ALA A 488 -32.66 13.45 10.41
C ALA A 488 -33.64 14.35 9.64
N ILE A 489 -34.52 13.75 8.86
CA ILE A 489 -35.51 14.43 8.03
C ILE A 489 -36.87 14.35 8.75
N PRO A 490 -37.47 15.49 9.14
CA PRO A 490 -38.78 15.50 9.79
C PRO A 490 -39.89 14.95 8.88
N ALA A 491 -40.87 14.28 9.48
CA ALA A 491 -42.09 13.85 8.78
C ALA A 491 -42.76 15.03 8.05
N GLY A 492 -43.28 14.79 6.85
CA GLY A 492 -43.86 15.81 5.97
C GLY A 492 -42.85 16.63 5.18
N THR A 493 -41.54 16.48 5.42
CA THR A 493 -40.50 17.09 4.56
C THR A 493 -40.42 16.37 3.22
N ILE A 494 -40.45 15.04 3.23
CA ILE A 494 -40.59 14.23 2.02
C ILE A 494 -42.07 14.28 1.60
N VAL A 495 -42.31 14.54 0.32
CA VAL A 495 -43.66 14.61 -0.27
C VAL A 495 -43.91 13.43 -1.19
N ALA A 496 -45.18 13.07 -1.40
CA ALA A 496 -45.53 12.11 -2.43
C ALA A 496 -45.19 12.67 -3.82
N GLY A 497 -44.60 11.84 -4.69
CA GLY A 497 -44.06 12.26 -5.98
C GLY A 497 -42.58 12.61 -5.92
N THR A 498 -42.15 13.55 -6.76
CA THR A 498 -40.74 13.90 -6.95
C THR A 498 -40.21 14.76 -5.80
N ASN A 499 -39.09 14.32 -5.23
CA ASN A 499 -38.33 15.01 -4.19
C ASN A 499 -36.93 15.34 -4.69
N THR A 500 -36.28 16.30 -4.04
CA THR A 500 -34.91 16.71 -4.36
C THR A 500 -34.04 16.70 -3.12
N ILE A 501 -32.86 16.09 -3.22
CA ILE A 501 -31.77 16.22 -2.25
C ILE A 501 -30.62 16.94 -2.96
N THR A 502 -30.02 17.91 -2.28
CA THR A 502 -28.78 18.55 -2.71
C THR A 502 -27.72 18.27 -1.67
N ILE A 503 -26.59 17.71 -2.07
CA ILE A 503 -25.41 17.48 -1.21
C ILE A 503 -24.33 18.45 -1.64
N SER A 504 -23.96 19.36 -0.75
CA SER A 504 -22.88 20.33 -0.95
C SER A 504 -21.67 19.98 -0.09
N VAL A 505 -20.48 20.41 -0.51
CA VAL A 505 -19.28 20.37 0.35
C VAL A 505 -19.16 21.66 1.14
N VAL A 506 -19.06 21.54 2.46
CA VAL A 506 -18.77 22.67 3.35
C VAL A 506 -17.36 22.54 3.92
N SER A 507 -16.64 23.64 4.00
CA SER A 507 -15.31 23.77 4.65
C SER A 507 -15.00 25.25 4.88
N GLY A 508 -14.32 25.54 5.99
CA GLY A 508 -13.71 26.86 6.22
C GLY A 508 -12.49 27.10 5.34
N SER A 509 -11.90 26.04 4.78
CA SER A 509 -10.77 26.11 3.86
C SER A 509 -11.20 26.40 2.42
N SER A 510 -10.21 26.71 1.59
CA SER A 510 -10.30 26.91 0.14
C SER A 510 -9.16 26.18 -0.56
N GLY A 511 -9.27 26.05 -1.88
CA GLY A 511 -8.25 25.48 -2.75
C GLY A 511 -8.73 25.45 -4.18
N ASP A 512 -7.81 25.25 -5.11
CA ASP A 512 -8.10 25.26 -6.54
C ASP A 512 -8.56 23.87 -7.01
N THR A 513 -9.66 23.82 -7.75
CA THR A 513 -10.18 22.60 -8.42
C THR A 513 -10.19 21.36 -7.50
N PHE A 514 -9.31 20.38 -7.74
CA PHE A 514 -9.23 19.10 -7.03
C PHE A 514 -8.50 19.18 -5.68
N LEU A 515 -7.82 20.30 -5.40
CA LEU A 515 -7.30 20.65 -4.08
C LEU A 515 -8.26 21.57 -3.30
N SER A 516 -9.45 21.85 -3.84
CA SER A 516 -10.52 22.42 -3.00
C SER A 516 -10.99 21.37 -1.99
N PRO A 517 -11.59 21.79 -0.86
CA PRO A 517 -12.16 20.88 0.13
C PRO A 517 -13.08 19.86 -0.53
N ASN A 518 -12.89 18.60 -0.20
CA ASN A 518 -13.60 17.49 -0.84
C ASN A 518 -13.77 16.30 0.11
N PHE A 519 -14.63 15.39 -0.30
CA PHE A 519 -14.72 14.06 0.28
C PHE A 519 -15.08 13.03 -0.80
N ILE A 520 -14.72 11.78 -0.55
CA ILE A 520 -15.02 10.63 -1.39
C ILE A 520 -16.22 9.89 -0.79
N PHE A 521 -17.20 9.52 -1.61
CA PHE A 521 -18.37 8.76 -1.19
C PHE A 521 -18.05 7.28 -0.94
N ASP A 522 -18.76 6.69 0.02
CA ASP A 522 -18.90 5.24 0.23
C ASP A 522 -20.29 4.81 -0.26
N CYS A 523 -21.33 5.28 0.43
CA CYS A 523 -22.72 4.98 0.11
C CYS A 523 -23.63 6.14 0.51
N VAL A 524 -24.73 6.35 -0.22
CA VAL A 524 -25.80 7.27 0.17
C VAL A 524 -27.10 6.49 0.29
N GLU A 525 -27.71 6.49 1.47
CA GLU A 525 -28.94 5.75 1.74
C GLU A 525 -29.98 6.63 2.43
N LEU A 526 -31.22 6.57 1.96
CA LEU A 526 -32.37 7.17 2.62
C LEU A 526 -33.26 6.05 3.16
N PHE A 527 -33.52 6.03 4.46
CA PHE A 527 -34.31 4.98 5.12
C PHE A 527 -35.21 5.54 6.23
N GLN A 528 -36.22 4.76 6.63
CA GLN A 528 -37.17 5.08 7.71
C GLN A 528 -37.08 4.11 8.87
#